data_AF-A0A3B0SRV8-F1
#
_entry.id   AF-A0A3B0SRV8-F1
#
_cell.length_a   1.000
_cell.length_b   1.000
_cell.length_c   1.000
_cell.angle_alpha   90.00
_cell.angle_beta   90.00
_cell.angle_gamma   90.00
#
_symmetry.space_group_name_H-M   'P 1'
#
loop_
_entity.id
_entity.type
_entity.pdbx_description
1 polymer ?
#
loop_
_entity_poly.entity_id
_entity_poly.type
_entity_poly.pdbx_seq_one_letter_code
_entity_poly.pdbx_strand_id
1 'polypeptide(L)'
;MTDSATLDRTAELERKIDVLTEQVQFLAEEARAQGQRRRALEELQADLTPIAVQAIERSAYTLDEVQIDPSDLLRLAVRVAENATMLENLMIQMESVTELATELKPIVNRGIVKAIELADEFDQRGYFEFAEAGFGVIDRIVTGYTKEEVEALGDNVVDILDIFKDLTQPEMLAVADRLLEVVQRQQRIAALEQQDPPSLFGLVGMMRDPEIRRGLGRALRTFKAVSAAETEQAEKAQANNTTEDTPGGA
;
A
#
# COMPACT_ATOMS: atom_id res chain seq x y z
N MET A 1 -32.58 -46.67 -64.33
CA MET A 1 -32.63 -45.99 -63.00
C MET A 1 -32.04 -46.85 -61.89
N THR A 2 -31.09 -47.77 -62.18
CA THR A 2 -30.51 -48.70 -61.18
C THR A 2 -29.02 -48.47 -60.91
N ASP A 3 -28.29 -47.74 -61.77
CA ASP A 3 -26.85 -47.49 -61.62
C ASP A 3 -26.50 -46.38 -60.61
N SER A 4 -27.38 -45.39 -60.40
CA SER A 4 -27.08 -44.31 -59.45
C SER A 4 -27.16 -44.76 -57.99
N ALA A 5 -28.02 -45.74 -57.69
CA ALA A 5 -28.22 -46.26 -56.34
C ALA A 5 -27.09 -47.21 -55.88
N THR A 6 -26.41 -47.88 -56.81
CA THR A 6 -25.26 -48.74 -56.51
C THR A 6 -24.00 -47.92 -56.26
N LEU A 7 -23.78 -46.86 -57.05
CA LEU A 7 -22.66 -45.92 -56.89
C LEU A 7 -22.73 -45.14 -55.56
N ASP A 8 -23.93 -44.73 -55.15
CA ASP A 8 -24.14 -44.02 -53.87
C ASP A 8 -23.85 -44.94 -52.67
N ARG A 9 -24.24 -46.22 -52.78
CA ARG A 9 -23.99 -47.20 -51.72
C ARG A 9 -22.52 -47.60 -51.60
N THR A 10 -21.78 -47.63 -52.70
CA THR A 10 -20.32 -47.82 -52.66
C THR A 10 -19.60 -46.62 -52.05
N ALA A 11 -20.02 -45.39 -52.38
CA ALA A 11 -19.44 -44.17 -51.80
C ALA A 11 -19.73 -44.04 -50.29
N GLU A 12 -20.91 -44.47 -49.84
CA GLU A 12 -21.24 -44.51 -48.40
C GLU A 12 -20.41 -45.58 -47.65
N LEU A 13 -20.12 -46.71 -48.30
CA LEU A 13 -19.27 -47.77 -47.74
C LEU A 13 -17.81 -47.33 -47.64
N GLU A 14 -17.26 -46.67 -48.66
CA GLU A 14 -15.90 -46.11 -48.62
C GLU A 14 -15.76 -45.11 -47.47
N ARG A 15 -16.73 -44.19 -47.32
CA ARG A 15 -16.72 -43.22 -46.22
C ARG A 15 -16.80 -43.88 -44.84
N LYS A 16 -17.55 -44.98 -44.69
CA LYS A 16 -17.60 -45.75 -43.43
C LYS A 16 -16.29 -46.50 -43.16
N ILE A 17 -15.63 -47.00 -44.20
CA ILE A 17 -14.33 -47.66 -44.09
C ILE A 17 -13.25 -46.66 -43.67
N ASP A 18 -13.27 -45.44 -44.21
CA ASP A 18 -12.31 -44.39 -43.84
C ASP A 18 -12.47 -43.99 -42.36
N VAL A 19 -13.71 -43.78 -41.90
CA VAL A 19 -14.00 -43.46 -40.49
C VAL A 19 -13.63 -44.62 -39.57
N LEU A 20 -13.89 -45.87 -39.96
CA LEU A 20 -13.46 -47.05 -39.20
C LEU A 20 -11.94 -47.19 -39.17
N THR A 21 -11.25 -46.84 -40.25
CA THR A 21 -9.78 -46.88 -40.34
C THR A 21 -9.15 -45.87 -39.39
N GLU A 22 -9.68 -44.66 -39.32
CA GLU A 22 -9.24 -43.62 -38.39
C GLU A 22 -9.48 -44.03 -36.93
N GLN A 23 -10.66 -44.59 -36.62
CA GLN A 23 -10.98 -45.08 -35.27
C GLN A 23 -10.10 -46.26 -34.85
N VAL A 24 -9.79 -47.18 -35.78
CA VAL A 24 -8.88 -48.31 -35.51
C VAL A 24 -7.44 -47.82 -35.35
N GLN A 25 -7.01 -46.80 -36.08
CA GLN A 25 -5.68 -46.19 -35.89
C GLN A 25 -5.57 -45.55 -34.50
N PHE A 26 -6.57 -44.78 -34.08
CA PHE A 26 -6.63 -44.19 -32.75
C PHE A 26 -6.61 -45.26 -31.65
N LEU A 27 -7.44 -46.30 -31.75
CA LEU A 27 -7.47 -47.41 -30.79
C LEU A 27 -6.17 -48.23 -30.82
N ALA A 28 -5.51 -48.38 -31.97
CA ALA A 28 -4.24 -49.07 -32.09
C ALA A 28 -3.10 -48.28 -31.44
N GLU A 29 -3.11 -46.96 -31.52
CA GLU A 29 -2.16 -46.09 -30.82
C GLU A 29 -2.35 -46.15 -29.30
N GLU A 30 -3.59 -46.07 -28.83
CA GLU A 30 -3.91 -46.20 -27.41
C GLU A 30 -3.56 -47.59 -26.85
N ALA A 31 -3.82 -48.66 -27.60
CA ALA A 31 -3.42 -50.03 -27.24
C ALA A 31 -1.89 -50.21 -27.21
N ARG A 32 -1.15 -49.55 -28.11
CA ARG A 32 0.33 -49.57 -28.09
C ARG A 32 0.87 -48.83 -26.87
N ALA A 33 0.33 -47.66 -26.54
CA ALA A 33 0.70 -46.92 -25.34
C ALA A 33 0.42 -47.73 -24.06
N GLN A 34 -0.73 -48.42 -24.02
CA GLN A 34 -1.09 -49.30 -22.91
C GLN A 34 -0.14 -50.51 -22.80
N GLY A 35 0.27 -51.08 -23.93
CA GLY A 35 1.25 -52.17 -23.99
C GLY A 35 2.64 -51.76 -23.51
N GLN A 36 3.11 -50.56 -23.89
CA GLN A 36 4.40 -50.02 -23.43
C GLN A 36 4.39 -49.79 -21.92
N ARG A 37 3.28 -49.28 -21.37
CA ARG A 37 3.13 -49.05 -19.93
C ARG A 37 3.16 -50.34 -19.11
N ARG A 38 2.53 -51.42 -19.60
CA ARG A 38 2.62 -52.74 -18.95
C ARG A 38 4.05 -53.27 -18.91
N ARG A 39 4.79 -53.13 -20.01
CA ARG A 39 6.21 -53.54 -20.07
C ARG A 39 7.09 -52.74 -19.13
N ALA A 40 6.90 -51.42 -19.07
CA ALA A 40 7.64 -50.58 -18.12
C ALA A 40 7.36 -50.95 -16.66
N LEU A 41 6.13 -51.34 -16.33
CA LEU A 41 5.78 -51.84 -14.99
C LEU A 41 6.39 -53.22 -14.70
N GLU A 42 6.41 -54.13 -15.67
CA GLU A 42 7.05 -55.45 -15.54
C GLU A 42 8.57 -55.32 -15.38
N GLU A 43 9.21 -54.41 -16.11
CA GLU A 43 10.64 -54.11 -16.00
C GLU A 43 10.97 -53.47 -14.64
N LEU A 44 10.18 -52.48 -14.22
CA LEU A 44 10.30 -51.87 -12.89
C LEU A 44 10.11 -52.89 -11.77
N GLN A 45 9.15 -53.82 -11.91
CA GLN A 45 8.95 -54.90 -10.95
C GLN A 45 10.15 -55.84 -10.91
N ALA A 46 10.69 -56.21 -12.07
CA ALA A 46 11.88 -57.06 -12.17
C ALA A 46 13.12 -56.40 -11.55
N ASP A 47 13.29 -55.09 -11.72
CA ASP A 47 14.44 -54.33 -11.24
C ASP A 47 14.34 -53.94 -9.76
N LEU A 48 13.13 -53.70 -9.24
CA LEU A 48 12.91 -53.34 -7.83
C LEU A 48 12.90 -54.55 -6.90
N THR A 49 12.49 -55.73 -7.38
CA THR A 49 12.40 -56.95 -6.54
C THR A 49 13.74 -57.29 -5.84
N PRO A 50 14.90 -57.29 -6.53
CA PRO A 50 16.19 -57.57 -5.89
C PRO A 50 16.62 -56.52 -4.86
N ILE A 51 16.29 -55.24 -5.12
CA ILE A 51 16.65 -54.11 -4.23
C ILE A 51 15.79 -54.16 -2.96
N ALA A 52 14.49 -54.46 -3.11
CA ALA A 52 13.57 -54.62 -1.99
C ALA A 52 14.00 -55.79 -1.07
N VAL A 53 14.39 -56.93 -1.64
CA VAL A 53 14.91 -58.08 -0.87
C VAL A 53 16.18 -57.70 -0.09
N GLN A 54 17.13 -57.03 -0.74
CA GLN A 54 18.37 -56.60 -0.08
C GLN A 54 18.14 -55.52 0.99
N ALA A 55 17.16 -54.63 0.80
CA ALA A 55 16.80 -53.63 1.79
C ALA A 55 16.18 -54.25 3.04
N ILE A 56 15.33 -55.27 2.88
CA ILE A 56 14.73 -56.05 3.98
C ILE A 56 15.82 -56.82 4.75
N GLU A 57 16.74 -57.47 4.05
CA GLU A 57 17.86 -58.21 4.66
C GLU A 57 18.80 -57.29 5.46
N ARG A 58 19.04 -56.06 5.00
CA ARG A 58 19.90 -55.08 5.69
C ARG A 58 19.21 -54.33 6.83
N SER A 59 17.90 -54.10 6.75
CA SER A 59 17.16 -53.40 7.80
C SER A 59 16.89 -54.27 9.03
N ALA A 60 16.88 -55.60 8.89
CA ALA A 60 16.84 -56.54 10.02
C ALA A 60 18.02 -56.37 11.01
N TYR A 61 19.12 -55.74 10.60
CA TYR A 61 20.27 -55.45 11.45
C TYR A 61 20.26 -54.07 12.13
N THR A 62 19.32 -53.18 11.76
CA THR A 62 19.35 -51.76 12.20
C THR A 62 18.06 -51.32 12.93
N LEU A 63 17.04 -52.18 13.06
CA LEU A 63 15.75 -51.84 13.65
C LEU A 63 15.57 -52.44 15.06
N ASP A 64 16.42 -52.07 16.02
CA ASP A 64 16.14 -52.35 17.45
C ASP A 64 15.17 -51.32 18.06
N GLU A 65 14.83 -50.25 17.32
CA GLU A 65 14.05 -49.12 17.89
C GLU A 65 12.83 -48.69 17.05
N VAL A 66 12.62 -49.25 15.86
CA VAL A 66 11.41 -49.01 15.06
C VAL A 66 10.88 -50.34 14.53
N GLN A 67 9.83 -50.89 15.13
CA GLN A 67 9.09 -52.04 14.59
C GLN A 67 8.33 -51.61 13.34
N ILE A 68 8.95 -51.73 12.17
CA ILE A 68 8.25 -51.62 10.89
C ILE A 68 7.78 -53.03 10.50
N ASP A 69 6.47 -53.24 10.50
CA ASP A 69 5.89 -54.50 10.04
C ASP A 69 6.21 -54.70 8.54
N PRO A 70 6.77 -55.86 8.12
CA PRO A 70 7.02 -56.15 6.72
C PRO A 70 5.77 -56.00 5.84
N SER A 71 4.58 -56.21 6.41
CA SER A 71 3.29 -56.07 5.75
C SER A 71 2.96 -54.60 5.42
N ASP A 72 3.39 -53.67 6.28
CA ASP A 72 3.19 -52.24 6.08
C ASP A 72 4.12 -51.67 5.02
N LEU A 73 5.34 -52.21 4.92
CA LEU A 73 6.27 -51.89 3.82
C LEU A 73 5.73 -52.37 2.47
N LEU A 74 5.16 -53.58 2.41
CA LEU A 74 4.52 -54.10 1.21
C LEU A 74 3.29 -53.27 0.83
N ARG A 75 2.45 -52.89 1.79
CA ARG A 75 1.32 -51.98 1.54
C ARG A 75 1.76 -50.62 1.05
N LEU A 76 2.83 -50.07 1.61
CA LEU A 76 3.40 -48.80 1.16
C LEU A 76 3.94 -48.93 -0.26
N ALA A 77 4.69 -50.00 -0.56
CA ALA A 77 5.22 -50.25 -1.90
C ALA A 77 4.10 -50.40 -2.94
N VAL A 78 3.03 -51.12 -2.61
CA VAL A 78 1.83 -51.23 -3.47
C VAL A 78 1.15 -49.87 -3.62
N ARG A 79 0.95 -49.11 -2.55
CA ARG A 79 0.36 -47.75 -2.64
C ARG A 79 1.19 -46.78 -3.46
N VAL A 80 2.50 -46.85 -3.36
CA VAL A 80 3.42 -46.01 -4.14
C VAL A 80 3.41 -46.44 -5.60
N ALA A 81 3.36 -47.74 -5.89
CA ALA A 81 3.23 -48.26 -7.26
C ALA A 81 1.86 -47.91 -7.89
N GLU A 82 0.77 -48.05 -7.12
CA GLU A 82 -0.58 -47.67 -7.54
C GLU A 82 -0.69 -46.16 -7.78
N ASN A 83 0.01 -45.34 -6.99
CA ASN A 83 0.06 -43.90 -7.15
C ASN A 83 1.29 -43.40 -7.93
N ALA A 84 2.07 -44.30 -8.56
CA ALA A 84 3.30 -43.92 -9.25
C ALA A 84 3.02 -42.93 -10.38
N THR A 85 1.88 -43.08 -11.06
CA THR A 85 1.41 -42.14 -12.08
C THR A 85 1.05 -40.77 -11.50
N MET A 86 0.50 -40.71 -10.28
CA MET A 86 0.23 -39.44 -9.60
C MET A 86 1.56 -38.75 -9.24
N LEU A 87 2.54 -39.51 -8.74
CA LEU A 87 3.87 -39.00 -8.40
C LEU A 87 4.66 -38.56 -9.63
N GLU A 88 4.54 -39.27 -10.75
CA GLU A 88 5.12 -38.92 -12.04
C GLU A 88 4.52 -37.60 -12.58
N ASN A 89 3.20 -37.47 -12.55
CA ASN A 89 2.53 -36.23 -12.93
C ASN A 89 2.94 -35.04 -12.03
N LEU A 90 3.12 -35.27 -10.73
CA LEU A 90 3.62 -34.26 -9.80
C LEU A 90 5.07 -33.88 -10.09
N MET A 91 5.93 -34.85 -10.47
CA MET A 91 7.31 -34.57 -10.86
C MET A 91 7.39 -33.72 -12.14
N ILE A 92 6.55 -34.01 -13.14
CA ILE A 92 6.43 -33.19 -14.36
C ILE A 92 5.94 -31.77 -14.01
N GLN A 93 5.02 -31.65 -13.06
CA GLN A 93 4.53 -30.34 -12.65
C GLN A 93 5.59 -29.53 -11.87
N MET A 94 6.44 -30.19 -11.08
CA MET A 94 7.57 -29.53 -10.40
C MET A 94 8.64 -29.02 -11.38
N GLU A 95 8.83 -29.70 -12.52
CA GLU A 95 9.70 -29.22 -13.59
C GLU A 95 9.23 -27.85 -14.11
N SER A 96 7.93 -27.70 -14.37
CA SER A 96 7.36 -26.39 -14.79
C SER A 96 7.52 -25.28 -13.75
N VAL A 97 7.42 -25.61 -12.46
CA VAL A 97 7.60 -24.63 -11.36
C VAL A 97 9.05 -24.20 -11.23
N THR A 98 9.99 -25.13 -11.38
CA THR A 98 11.43 -24.84 -11.33
C THR A 98 11.90 -24.08 -12.57
N GLU A 99 11.34 -24.37 -13.73
CA GLU A 99 11.58 -23.63 -14.97
C GLU A 99 11.06 -22.19 -14.86
N LEU A 100 9.81 -22.01 -14.40
CA LEU A 100 9.23 -20.69 -14.13
C LEU A 100 10.03 -19.90 -13.09
N ALA A 101 10.45 -20.55 -12.00
CA ALA A 101 11.29 -19.91 -10.98
C ALA A 101 12.64 -19.47 -11.55
N THR A 102 13.22 -20.27 -12.45
CA THR A 102 14.48 -19.96 -13.14
C THR A 102 14.31 -18.79 -14.10
N GLU A 103 13.19 -18.73 -14.82
CA GLU A 103 12.86 -17.64 -15.75
C GLU A 103 12.50 -16.34 -15.04
N LEU A 104 11.85 -16.41 -13.87
CA LEU A 104 11.49 -15.24 -13.06
C LEU A 104 12.66 -14.66 -12.27
N LYS A 105 13.65 -15.50 -11.89
CA LYS A 105 14.80 -15.08 -11.05
C LYS A 105 15.50 -13.81 -11.54
N PRO A 106 15.79 -13.61 -12.84
CA PRO A 106 16.41 -12.38 -13.33
C PRO A 106 15.49 -11.15 -13.25
N ILE A 107 14.18 -11.33 -13.36
CA ILE A 107 13.20 -10.23 -13.25
C ILE A 107 13.08 -9.81 -11.79
N VAL A 108 12.94 -10.78 -10.89
CA VAL A 108 12.87 -10.55 -9.44
C VAL A 108 14.15 -9.89 -8.94
N ASN A 109 15.32 -10.39 -9.33
CA ASN A 109 16.60 -9.79 -8.94
C ASN A 109 16.72 -8.34 -9.43
N ARG A 110 16.33 -8.06 -10.68
CA ARG A 110 16.32 -6.68 -11.20
C ARG A 110 15.33 -5.79 -10.44
N GLY A 111 14.16 -6.32 -10.09
CA GLY A 111 13.16 -5.61 -9.29
C GLY A 111 13.66 -5.28 -7.88
N ILE A 112 14.30 -6.24 -7.21
CA ILE A 112 14.89 -6.06 -5.88
C ILE A 112 16.02 -5.03 -5.92
N VAL A 113 16.94 -5.12 -6.88
CA VAL A 113 18.03 -4.14 -7.02
C VAL A 113 17.46 -2.73 -7.23
N LYS A 114 16.47 -2.58 -8.12
CA LYS A 114 15.82 -1.29 -8.36
C LYS A 114 15.08 -0.77 -7.12
N ALA A 115 14.48 -1.65 -6.33
CA ALA A 115 13.83 -1.27 -5.07
C ALA A 115 14.85 -0.81 -4.02
N ILE A 116 16.01 -1.47 -3.93
CA ILE A 116 17.12 -1.06 -3.05
C ILE A 116 17.65 0.30 -3.50
N GLU A 117 17.88 0.51 -4.79
CA GLU A 117 18.33 1.81 -5.33
C GLU A 117 17.31 2.92 -5.03
N LEU A 118 16.02 2.65 -5.20
CA LEU A 118 14.97 3.62 -4.90
C LEU A 118 14.89 3.92 -3.40
N ALA A 119 15.03 2.89 -2.55
CA ALA A 119 15.05 3.05 -1.11
C ALA A 119 16.29 3.86 -0.67
N ASP A 120 17.45 3.59 -1.23
CA ASP A 120 18.68 4.35 -0.97
C ASP A 120 18.54 5.81 -1.42
N GLU A 121 17.91 6.06 -2.57
CA GLU A 121 17.61 7.43 -3.03
C GLU A 121 16.64 8.16 -2.08
N PHE A 122 15.62 7.46 -1.58
CA PHE A 122 14.70 8.03 -0.58
C PHE A 122 15.40 8.32 0.75
N ASP A 123 16.30 7.44 1.17
CA ASP A 123 17.08 7.60 2.40
C ASP A 123 18.06 8.77 2.30
N GLN A 124 18.84 8.86 1.22
CA GLN A 124 19.77 9.97 0.97
C GLN A 124 19.07 11.33 0.88
N ARG A 125 17.83 11.35 0.37
CA ARG A 125 17.01 12.56 0.33
C ARG A 125 16.28 12.85 1.66
N GLY A 126 16.43 12.00 2.67
CA GLY A 126 15.88 12.17 4.01
C GLY A 126 14.37 11.90 4.11
N TYR A 127 13.76 11.20 3.15
CA TYR A 127 12.33 10.92 3.18
C TYR A 127 11.94 10.03 4.36
N PHE A 128 12.79 9.07 4.74
CA PHE A 128 12.51 8.21 5.89
C PHE A 128 12.58 8.97 7.21
N GLU A 129 13.63 9.79 7.43
CA GLU A 129 13.73 10.64 8.61
C GLU A 129 12.56 11.64 8.70
N PHE A 130 12.18 12.24 7.57
CA PHE A 130 11.03 13.14 7.50
C PHE A 130 9.72 12.41 7.81
N ALA A 131 9.52 11.20 7.28
CA ALA A 131 8.34 10.40 7.54
C ALA A 131 8.26 9.96 9.02
N GLU A 132 9.38 9.54 9.62
CA GLU A 132 9.45 9.17 11.03
C GLU A 132 9.13 10.37 11.93
N ALA A 133 9.72 11.53 11.65
CA ALA A 133 9.40 12.77 12.35
C ALA A 133 7.93 13.16 12.18
N GLY A 134 7.39 13.03 10.96
CA GLY A 134 5.99 13.27 10.65
C GLY A 134 5.04 12.33 11.40
N PHE A 135 5.37 11.04 11.50
CA PHE A 135 4.62 10.09 12.31
C PHE A 135 4.62 10.48 13.78
N GLY A 136 5.75 10.92 14.34
CA GLY A 136 5.82 11.40 15.71
C GLY A 136 4.96 12.66 15.97
N VAL A 137 4.82 13.53 14.98
CA VAL A 137 3.91 14.68 15.05
C VAL A 137 2.45 14.23 14.99
N ILE A 138 2.09 13.36 14.05
CA ILE A 138 0.74 12.80 13.92
C ILE A 138 0.33 12.06 15.20
N ASP A 139 1.21 11.25 15.77
CA ASP A 139 0.95 10.50 17.01
C ASP A 139 0.62 11.44 18.17
N ARG A 140 1.39 12.54 18.34
CA ARG A 140 1.11 13.57 19.35
C ARG A 140 -0.20 14.30 19.11
N ILE A 141 -0.57 14.53 17.85
CA ILE A 141 -1.86 15.13 17.51
C ILE A 141 -2.99 14.18 17.89
N VAL A 142 -2.89 12.90 17.52
CA VAL A 142 -3.93 11.90 17.80
C VAL A 142 -4.05 11.56 19.28
N THR A 143 -2.96 11.64 20.06
CA THR A 143 -3.00 11.44 21.53
C THR A 143 -3.40 12.70 22.30
N GLY A 144 -3.13 13.89 21.76
CA GLY A 144 -3.40 15.16 22.43
C GLY A 144 -4.76 15.79 22.12
N TYR A 145 -5.33 15.46 20.95
CA TYR A 145 -6.55 16.08 20.44
C TYR A 145 -7.62 15.02 20.14
N THR A 146 -8.88 15.39 20.31
CA THR A 146 -9.99 14.52 19.91
C THR A 146 -10.14 14.49 18.39
N LYS A 147 -10.86 13.50 17.88
CA LYS A 147 -11.13 13.38 16.44
C LYS A 147 -11.78 14.64 15.88
N GLU A 148 -12.74 15.22 16.62
CA GLU A 148 -13.46 16.42 16.23
C GLU A 148 -12.55 17.65 16.14
N GLU A 149 -11.54 17.74 17.01
CA GLU A 149 -10.55 18.83 16.98
C GLU A 149 -9.61 18.71 15.78
N VAL A 150 -9.23 17.49 15.39
CA VAL A 150 -8.41 17.23 14.20
C VAL A 150 -9.18 17.51 12.92
N GLU A 151 -10.45 17.14 12.85
CA GLU A 151 -11.33 17.47 11.71
C GLU A 151 -11.50 18.99 11.58
N ALA A 152 -11.79 19.70 12.68
CA ALA A 152 -11.87 21.15 12.68
C ALA A 152 -10.55 21.83 12.28
N LEU A 153 -9.41 21.27 12.66
CA LEU A 153 -8.10 21.76 12.23
C LEU A 153 -7.89 21.54 10.73
N GLY A 154 -8.28 20.37 10.20
CA GLY A 154 -8.20 20.06 8.78
C GLY A 154 -9.05 21.01 7.93
N ASP A 155 -10.27 21.33 8.39
CA ASP A 155 -11.20 22.21 7.67
C ASP A 155 -10.70 23.66 7.61
N ASN A 156 -9.95 24.12 8.61
CA ASN A 156 -9.45 25.50 8.71
C ASN A 156 -7.93 25.60 8.48
N VAL A 157 -7.27 24.54 8.01
CA VAL A 157 -5.80 24.51 7.88
C VAL A 157 -5.29 25.56 6.89
N VAL A 158 -6.06 25.79 5.81
CA VAL A 158 -5.70 26.78 4.78
C VAL A 158 -5.72 28.19 5.35
N ASP A 159 -6.78 28.54 6.09
CA ASP A 159 -6.92 29.86 6.71
C ASP A 159 -5.81 30.12 7.74
N ILE A 160 -5.44 29.10 8.53
CA ILE A 160 -4.33 29.19 9.49
C ILE A 160 -2.99 29.40 8.76
N LEU A 161 -2.76 28.68 7.66
CA LEU A 161 -1.55 28.84 6.85
C LEU A 161 -1.47 30.21 6.19
N ASP A 162 -2.60 30.75 5.73
CA ASP A 162 -2.67 32.11 5.17
C ASP A 162 -2.42 33.18 6.26
N ILE A 163 -2.96 33.01 7.47
CA ILE A 163 -2.61 33.89 8.61
C ILE A 163 -1.10 33.81 8.90
N PHE A 164 -0.51 32.62 8.92
CA PHE A 164 0.92 32.47 9.19
C PHE A 164 1.78 33.12 8.09
N LYS A 165 1.38 32.95 6.84
CA LYS A 165 1.97 33.63 5.70
C LYS A 165 1.86 35.15 5.82
N ASP A 166 0.71 35.65 6.28
CA ASP A 166 0.47 37.08 6.50
C ASP A 166 1.30 37.66 7.64
N LEU A 167 1.47 36.91 8.72
CA LEU A 167 2.34 37.29 9.85
C LEU A 167 3.83 37.27 9.48
N THR A 168 4.22 36.41 8.54
CA THR A 168 5.60 36.32 8.04
C THR A 168 5.90 37.32 6.89
N GLN A 169 4.93 38.16 6.52
CA GLN A 169 5.17 39.25 5.57
C GLN A 169 6.18 40.26 6.13
N PRO A 170 7.03 40.85 5.26
CA PRO A 170 8.12 41.74 5.68
C PRO A 170 7.63 42.96 6.48
N GLU A 171 6.42 43.45 6.20
CA GLU A 171 5.80 44.55 6.92
C GLU A 171 5.55 44.21 8.39
N MET A 172 5.02 43.01 8.66
CA MET A 172 4.70 42.52 10.00
C MET A 172 5.97 42.19 10.79
N LEU A 173 6.96 41.55 10.13
CA LEU A 173 8.28 41.31 10.71
C LEU A 173 8.96 42.64 11.11
N ALA A 174 8.91 43.66 10.25
CA ALA A 174 9.49 44.96 10.55
C ALA A 174 8.80 45.66 11.75
N VAL A 175 7.50 45.44 11.96
CA VAL A 175 6.80 45.93 13.16
C VAL A 175 7.28 45.17 14.40
N ALA A 176 7.37 43.84 14.33
CA ALA A 176 7.86 43.00 15.42
C ALA A 176 9.30 43.39 15.83
N ASP A 177 10.20 43.59 14.86
CA ASP A 177 11.58 44.00 15.09
C ASP A 177 11.66 45.36 15.80
N ARG A 178 10.86 46.35 15.36
CA ARG A 178 10.80 47.66 16.01
C ARG A 178 10.29 47.57 17.45
N LEU A 179 9.30 46.74 17.71
CA LEU A 179 8.79 46.52 19.07
C LEU A 179 9.84 45.84 19.96
N LEU A 180 10.51 44.82 19.44
CA LEU A 180 11.61 44.14 20.12
C LEU A 180 12.74 45.12 20.47
N GLU A 181 13.13 46.00 19.53
CA GLU A 181 14.17 47.00 19.77
C GLU A 181 13.76 47.98 20.89
N VAL A 182 12.52 48.47 20.87
CA VAL A 182 12.00 49.39 21.89
C VAL A 182 11.96 48.71 23.27
N VAL A 183 11.49 47.47 23.35
CA VAL A 183 11.43 46.70 24.60
C VAL A 183 12.84 46.42 25.14
N GLN A 184 13.77 45.96 24.30
CA GLN A 184 15.15 45.70 24.71
C GLN A 184 15.88 46.98 25.14
N ARG A 185 15.60 48.12 24.49
CA ARG A 185 16.14 49.43 24.87
C ARG A 185 15.58 49.85 26.24
N GLN A 186 14.28 49.70 26.45
CA GLN A 186 13.63 50.03 27.72
C GLN A 186 14.10 49.12 28.86
N GLN A 187 14.27 47.82 28.63
CA GLN A 187 14.86 46.88 29.59
C GLN A 187 16.31 47.23 29.95
N ARG A 188 17.13 47.62 28.97
CA ARG A 188 18.51 48.08 29.23
C ARG A 188 18.55 49.34 30.08
N ILE A 189 17.63 50.28 29.85
CA ILE A 189 17.52 51.51 30.65
C ILE A 189 16.99 51.18 32.06
N ALA A 190 15.96 50.34 32.17
CA ALA A 190 15.41 49.89 33.45
C ALA A 190 16.38 49.02 34.28
N ALA A 191 17.35 48.36 33.64
CA ALA A 191 18.43 47.66 34.33
C ALA A 191 19.46 48.61 34.96
N LEU A 192 19.56 49.85 34.46
CA LEU A 192 20.47 50.89 34.96
C LEU A 192 19.80 51.83 35.96
N GLU A 193 18.48 52.01 35.86
CA GLU A 193 17.68 52.85 36.75
C GLU A 193 16.58 52.02 37.41
N GLN A 194 16.61 51.90 38.74
CA GLN A 194 15.55 51.28 39.52
C GLN A 194 14.31 52.20 39.48
N GLN A 195 13.51 52.09 38.41
CA GLN A 195 12.36 52.97 38.18
C GLN A 195 11.16 52.47 38.99
N ASP A 196 10.69 53.30 39.93
CA ASP A 196 9.42 53.10 40.63
C ASP A 196 8.23 53.23 39.65
N PRO A 197 7.16 52.44 39.84
CA PRO A 197 6.00 52.50 38.97
C PRO A 197 5.36 53.91 38.97
N PRO A 198 4.89 54.40 37.81
CA PRO A 198 4.31 55.73 37.70
C PRO A 198 3.07 55.86 38.58
N SER A 199 3.00 56.93 39.37
CA SER A 199 1.83 57.24 40.20
C SER A 199 0.58 57.50 39.33
N LEU A 200 -0.62 57.31 39.89
CA LEU A 200 -1.89 57.52 39.17
C LEU A 200 -1.99 58.94 38.56
N PHE A 201 -1.46 59.95 39.24
CA PHE A 201 -1.37 61.31 38.70
C PHE A 201 -0.30 61.45 37.61
N GLY A 202 0.80 60.71 37.71
CA GLY A 202 1.83 60.62 36.68
C GLY A 202 1.28 60.07 35.36
N LEU A 203 0.42 59.05 35.40
CA LEU A 203 -0.24 58.48 34.22
C LEU A 203 -1.17 59.48 33.51
N VAL A 204 -1.93 60.26 34.27
CA VAL A 204 -2.76 61.35 33.71
C VAL A 204 -1.88 62.44 33.10
N GLY A 205 -0.73 62.74 33.71
CA GLY A 205 0.28 63.63 33.15
C GLY A 205 0.85 63.12 31.82
N MET A 206 1.11 61.82 31.69
CA MET A 206 1.59 61.18 30.46
C MET A 206 0.57 61.26 29.32
N MET A 207 -0.74 61.18 29.60
CA MET A 207 -1.77 61.36 28.56
C MET A 207 -1.77 62.77 27.92
N ARG A 208 -1.12 63.75 28.56
CA ARG A 208 -0.93 65.09 27.99
C ARG A 208 0.16 65.12 26.91
N ASP A 209 1.00 64.09 26.84
CA ASP A 209 2.06 63.96 25.84
C ASP A 209 1.46 63.84 24.42
N PRO A 210 1.91 64.67 23.46
CA PRO A 210 1.45 64.61 22.08
C PRO A 210 1.72 63.25 21.40
N GLU A 211 2.80 62.55 21.73
CA GLU A 211 3.15 61.24 21.15
C GLU A 211 2.18 60.15 21.62
N ILE A 212 1.88 60.11 22.91
CA ILE A 212 0.92 59.14 23.50
C ILE A 212 -0.47 59.35 22.91
N ARG A 213 -0.93 60.60 22.80
CA ARG A 213 -2.22 60.93 22.18
C ARG A 213 -2.27 60.60 20.69
N ARG A 214 -1.16 60.78 19.96
CA ARG A 214 -1.07 60.36 18.55
C ARG A 214 -1.13 58.83 18.43
N GLY A 215 -0.45 58.10 19.31
CA GLY A 215 -0.50 56.64 19.38
C GLY A 215 -1.92 56.13 19.65
N LEU A 216 -2.55 56.63 20.73
CA LEU A 216 -3.92 56.28 21.10
C LEU A 216 -4.92 56.63 19.98
N GLY A 217 -4.75 57.78 19.33
CA GLY A 217 -5.59 58.18 18.20
C GLY A 217 -5.41 57.30 16.97
N ARG A 218 -4.25 56.66 16.75
CA ARG A 218 -4.07 55.66 15.69
C ARG A 218 -4.76 54.35 16.06
N ALA A 219 -4.56 53.87 17.29
CA ALA A 219 -5.19 52.65 17.78
C ALA A 219 -6.73 52.72 17.72
N LEU A 220 -7.32 53.85 18.15
CA LEU A 220 -8.78 54.02 18.09
C LEU A 220 -9.31 54.03 16.64
N ARG A 221 -8.53 54.54 15.69
CA ARG A 221 -8.91 54.53 14.27
C ARG A 221 -8.79 53.15 13.64
N THR A 222 -7.76 52.37 14.00
CA THR A 222 -7.64 50.98 13.53
C THR A 222 -8.77 50.13 14.09
N PHE A 223 -9.09 50.27 15.38
CA PHE A 223 -10.26 49.61 15.97
C PHE A 223 -11.57 49.99 15.25
N LYS A 224 -11.78 51.29 14.98
CA LYS A 224 -12.95 51.74 14.22
C LYS A 224 -13.00 51.17 12.80
N ALA A 225 -11.86 51.02 12.14
CA ALA A 225 -11.79 50.46 10.79
C ALA A 225 -12.12 48.96 10.77
N VAL A 226 -11.61 48.19 11.75
CA VAL A 226 -11.92 46.77 11.91
C VAL A 226 -13.41 46.56 12.19
N SER A 227 -13.98 47.31 13.14
CA SER A 227 -15.41 47.20 13.45
C SER A 227 -16.31 47.57 12.26
N ALA A 228 -15.89 48.54 11.43
CA ALA A 228 -16.62 48.91 10.23
C ALA A 228 -16.60 47.77 9.17
N ALA A 229 -15.46 47.09 9.01
CA ALA A 229 -15.33 45.95 8.10
C ALA A 229 -16.19 44.75 8.54
N GLU A 230 -16.24 44.46 9.84
CA GLU A 230 -17.11 43.42 10.42
C GLU A 230 -18.60 43.73 10.18
N THR A 231 -18.99 45.00 10.34
CA THR A 231 -20.38 45.44 10.12
C THR A 231 -20.77 45.32 8.65
N GLU A 232 -19.87 45.69 7.72
CA GLU A 232 -20.11 45.61 6.28
C GLU A 232 -20.21 44.15 5.78
N GLN A 233 -19.44 43.23 6.36
CA GLN A 233 -19.57 41.79 6.08
C GLN A 233 -20.88 41.21 6.61
N ALA A 234 -21.33 41.63 7.80
CA ALA A 234 -22.61 41.20 8.37
C ALA A 234 -23.81 41.70 7.53
N GLU A 235 -23.76 42.92 7.01
CA GLU A 235 -24.78 43.48 6.11
C GLU A 235 -24.81 42.74 4.76
N LYS A 236 -23.65 42.40 4.18
CA LYS A 236 -23.58 41.63 2.93
C LYS A 236 -24.09 40.19 3.09
N ALA A 237 -23.83 39.55 4.23
CA ALA A 237 -24.35 38.21 4.53
C ALA A 237 -25.90 38.21 4.68
N GLN A 238 -26.48 39.27 5.25
CA GLN A 238 -27.93 39.42 5.35
C GLN A 238 -28.60 39.75 4.00
N ALA A 239 -27.97 40.58 3.17
CA ALA A 239 -28.47 40.90 1.84
C ALA A 239 -28.51 39.67 0.91
N ASN A 240 -27.53 38.77 1.01
CA ASN A 240 -27.50 37.54 0.21
C ASN A 240 -28.62 36.56 0.61
N ASN A 241 -28.93 36.42 1.91
CA ASN A 241 -30.03 35.58 2.38
C ASN A 241 -31.44 36.12 2.05
N THR A 242 -31.58 37.41 1.73
CA THR A 242 -32.89 38.00 1.38
C THR A 242 -33.22 37.84 -0.11
N THR A 243 -32.24 37.45 -0.94
CA THR A 243 -32.42 37.32 -2.40
C THR A 243 -32.82 35.89 -2.82
N GLU A 244 -32.62 34.89 -1.97
CA GLU A 244 -33.03 33.49 -2.24
C GLU A 244 -34.51 33.19 -1.94
N ASP A 245 -35.23 34.05 -1.22
CA ASP A 245 -36.59 33.77 -0.75
C ASP A 245 -37.70 34.44 -1.60
N THR A 246 -37.48 34.58 -2.91
CA THR A 246 -38.61 34.78 -3.85
C THR A 246 -39.10 33.42 -4.31
N PRO A 247 -40.27 32.92 -3.84
CA PRO A 247 -40.82 31.69 -4.35
C PRO A 247 -41.28 31.96 -5.78
N GLY A 248 -40.65 31.30 -6.75
CA GLY A 248 -41.26 31.08 -8.04
C GLY A 248 -42.53 30.26 -7.81
N GLY A 249 -43.70 30.85 -8.09
CA GLY A 249 -44.94 30.10 -8.23
C GLY A 249 -46.19 30.83 -7.75
N ALA A 250 -46.80 31.60 -8.64
CA ALA A 250 -48.19 31.41 -9.12
C ALA A 250 -48.50 32.43 -10.21
#